data_AF-A0AAX6LGW3-F1
#
_entry.id   AF-A0AAX6LGW3-F1
#
_cell.length_a   1.000
_cell.length_b   1.000
_cell.length_c   1.000
_cell.angle_alpha   90.00
_cell.angle_beta   90.00
_cell.angle_gamma   90.00
#
_symmetry.space_group_name_H-M   'P 1'
#
loop_
_entity.id
_entity.type
_entity.pdbx_description
1 polymer ?
#
loop_
_entity_poly.entity_id
_entity_poly.type
_entity_poly.pdbx_seq_one_letter_code
_entity_poly.pdbx_strand_id
1 'polypeptide(L)' 'MTKEIEPRIDDEGTLIKKHDVLVNVNNGEVVLVIDTTNQAGVSGLAVENRYAGIGDWLDVYPDRAFHIVGNADTSIG' A
#
# COMPACT_ATOMS: atom_id res chain seq x y z
N MET A 1 14.67 -16.90 6.32
CA MET A 1 13.23 -16.72 6.62
C MET A 1 12.65 -15.91 5.47
N THR A 2 11.65 -16.44 4.77
CA THR A 2 10.85 -15.66 3.82
C THR A 2 9.99 -14.72 4.66
N LYS A 3 10.28 -13.41 4.61
CA LYS A 3 9.39 -12.41 5.22
C LYS A 3 8.08 -12.46 4.44
N GLU A 4 6.97 -12.68 5.13
CA GLU A 4 5.63 -12.51 4.56
C GLU A 4 5.20 -11.07 4.86
N ILE A 5 4.69 -10.36 3.86
CA ILE A 5 4.19 -9.00 4.05
C ILE A 5 2.79 -9.10 4.60
N GLU A 6 2.60 -8.61 5.82
CA GLU A 6 1.31 -8.70 6.50
C GLU A 6 0.26 -7.79 5.84
N PRO A 7 -0.99 -8.25 5.76
CA PRO A 7 -2.09 -7.40 5.33
C PRO A 7 -2.32 -6.25 6.31
N ARG A 8 -2.87 -5.14 5.79
CA ARG A 8 -3.25 -3.96 6.58
C ARG A 8 -4.68 -3.54 6.27
N ILE A 9 -5.34 -2.98 7.28
CA ILE A 9 -6.66 -2.36 7.12
C ILE A 9 -6.56 -0.83 7.13
N ASP A 10 -7.45 -0.18 6.41
CA ASP A 10 -7.63 1.27 6.45
C ASP A 10 -8.31 1.72 7.76
N ASP A 11 -8.53 3.03 7.89
CA ASP A 11 -9.15 3.65 9.05
C ASP A 11 -10.65 3.30 9.24
N GLU A 12 -11.29 2.78 8.19
CA GLU A 12 -12.66 2.25 8.22
C GLU A 12 -12.73 0.73 8.48
N GLY A 13 -11.57 0.05 8.51
CA GLY A 13 -11.46 -1.39 8.73
C GLY A 13 -11.55 -2.23 7.45
N THR A 14 -11.46 -1.60 6.29
CA THR A 14 -11.40 -2.24 4.98
C THR A 14 -10.00 -2.77 4.71
N LEU A 15 -9.89 -4.00 4.21
CA LEU A 15 -8.62 -4.59 3.81
C LEU A 15 -8.04 -3.83 2.60
N ILE A 16 -6.82 -3.34 2.76
CA ILE A 16 -6.05 -2.69 1.69
C ILE A 16 -5.58 -3.74 0.68
N LYS A 17 -5.76 -3.44 -0.59
CA LYS A 17 -5.47 -4.31 -1.73
C LYS A 17 -4.59 -3.61 -2.76
N LYS A 18 -4.06 -4.42 -3.67
CA LYS A 18 -3.32 -3.95 -4.83
C LYS A 18 -4.11 -2.86 -5.58
N HIS A 19 -3.40 -1.82 -6.00
CA HIS A 19 -3.90 -0.65 -6.71
C HIS A 19 -4.85 0.26 -5.93
N ASP A 20 -5.08 0.03 -4.65
CA ASP A 20 -5.72 1.04 -3.83
C ASP A 20 -4.87 2.32 -3.83
N VAL A 21 -5.55 3.46 -3.90
CA VAL A 21 -4.96 4.78 -3.68
C VAL A 21 -5.27 5.14 -2.23
N LEU A 22 -4.22 5.37 -1.47
CA LEU A 22 -4.28 5.62 -0.04
C LEU A 22 -3.91 7.06 0.26
N VAL A 23 -4.55 7.63 1.28
CA VAL A 23 -4.16 8.90 1.90
C VAL A 23 -3.79 8.64 3.35
N ASN A 24 -2.57 9.01 3.76
CA ASN A 24 -2.14 8.87 5.15
C ASN A 24 -2.93 9.84 6.04
N VAL A 25 -3.54 9.33 7.10
CA VAL A 25 -4.47 10.09 7.95
C VAL A 25 -3.78 11.22 8.76
N ASN A 26 -2.47 11.13 8.97
CA ASN A 26 -1.74 12.08 9.81
C ASN A 26 -1.13 13.24 9.00
N ASN A 27 -0.65 12.98 7.78
CA ASN A 27 0.11 13.95 7.00
C ASN A 27 -0.47 14.22 5.59
N GLY A 28 -1.50 13.49 5.18
CA GLY A 28 -2.14 13.66 3.88
C GLY A 28 -1.33 13.15 2.68
N GLU A 29 -0.23 12.41 2.91
CA GLU A 29 0.54 11.81 1.83
C GLU A 29 -0.31 10.81 1.03
N VAL A 30 -0.30 10.97 -0.30
CA VAL A 30 -1.02 10.09 -1.21
C VAL A 30 -0.06 9.03 -1.75
N VAL A 31 -0.42 7.76 -1.69
CA VAL A 31 0.39 6.65 -2.20
C VAL A 31 -0.45 5.64 -2.95
N LEU A 32 0.16 4.93 -3.90
CA LEU A 32 -0.44 3.83 -4.65
C LEU A 32 0.05 2.49 -4.09
N VAL A 33 -0.87 1.55 -3.84
CA VAL A 33 -0.50 0.19 -3.46
C VAL A 33 -0.07 -0.60 -4.70
N ILE A 34 1.11 -1.21 -4.63
CA ILE A 34 1.71 -2.00 -5.71
C ILE A 34 2.15 -3.37 -5.20
N ASP A 35 2.26 -4.34 -6.10
CA ASP A 35 3.04 -5.55 -5.85
C ASP A 35 4.51 -5.25 -6.11
N THR A 36 5.39 -5.72 -5.23
CA THR A 36 6.84 -5.64 -5.45
C THR A 36 7.57 -6.87 -4.93
N THR A 37 8.78 -7.09 -5.45
CA THR A 37 9.71 -8.14 -5.02
C THR A 37 11.07 -7.51 -4.76
N ASN A 38 11.64 -7.71 -3.58
CA ASN A 38 12.99 -7.20 -3.29
C ASN A 38 14.10 -8.14 -3.80
N GLN A 39 15.34 -7.68 -3.71
CA GLN A 39 16.54 -8.44 -4.14
C GLN A 39 16.73 -9.77 -3.38
N ALA A 40 16.13 -9.91 -2.20
CA ALA A 40 16.16 -11.14 -1.41
C ALA A 40 15.04 -12.13 -1.81
N GLY A 41 14.22 -11.81 -2.82
CA GLY A 41 13.13 -12.65 -3.31
C GLY A 41 11.86 -12.62 -2.45
N VAL A 42 11.74 -11.66 -1.53
CA VAL A 42 10.50 -11.44 -0.77
C VAL A 42 9.53 -10.63 -1.63
N SER A 43 8.31 -11.15 -1.80
CA SER A 43 7.23 -10.50 -2.55
C SER A 43 6.07 -10.12 -1.64
N GLY A 44 5.40 -9.01 -1.94
CA GLY A 44 4.18 -8.59 -1.26
C GLY A 44 3.75 -7.17 -1.61
N LEU A 45 2.79 -6.63 -0.85
CA LEU A 45 2.27 -5.28 -1.07
C LEU A 45 3.22 -4.21 -0.54
N ALA A 46 3.44 -3.19 -1.34
CA ALA A 46 4.15 -1.98 -1.00
C ALA A 46 3.31 -0.75 -1.36
N VAL A 47 3.71 0.41 -0.86
CA VAL A 47 3.15 1.70 -1.24
C VAL A 47 4.21 2.52 -1.95
N GLU A 48 3.83 3.18 -3.05
CA GLU A 48 4.72 4.10 -3.76
C GLU A 48 4.08 5.47 -4.00
N ASN A 49 4.91 6.52 -3.93
CA ASN A 49 4.65 7.80 -4.57
C ASN A 49 5.96 8.31 -5.16
N ARG A 50 6.09 8.21 -6.48
CA ARG A 50 7.33 8.57 -7.19
C ARG A 50 7.63 10.06 -7.19
N TYR A 51 6.62 10.92 -7.00
CA TYR A 51 6.80 12.37 -6.93
C TYR A 51 7.28 12.81 -5.54
N ALA A 52 6.83 12.10 -4.49
CA ALA A 52 7.27 12.35 -3.11
C ALA A 52 8.50 11.52 -2.71
N GLY A 53 8.95 10.58 -3.54
CA GLY A 53 10.07 9.69 -3.24
C GLY A 53 9.74 8.61 -2.20
N ILE A 54 8.48 8.24 -2.07
CA ILE A 54 8.00 7.23 -1.10
C ILE A 54 8.02 5.85 -1.78
N GLY A 55 8.54 4.85 -1.05
CA GLY A 55 8.62 3.47 -1.50
C GLY A 55 8.92 2.53 -0.35
N ASP A 56 7.88 2.00 0.29
CA ASP A 56 7.99 1.17 1.49
C ASP A 56 7.05 -0.03 1.42
N TRP A 57 7.37 -1.09 2.15
CA TRP A 57 6.43 -2.20 2.35
C TRP A 57 5.18 -1.69 3.07
N LEU A 58 4.01 -2.19 2.69
CA LEU A 58 2.76 -1.79 3.34
C LEU A 58 2.76 -2.15 4.84
N ASP A 59 3.42 -3.25 5.20
CA ASP A 59 3.46 -3.78 6.56
C ASP A 59 4.26 -2.94 7.57
N VAL A 60 5.03 -1.93 7.14
CA VAL A 60 5.73 -1.02 8.08
C VAL A 60 4.80 0.02 8.68
N TYR A 61 3.65 0.25 8.05
CA TYR A 61 2.62 1.14 8.55
C TYR A 61 1.69 0.35 9.48
N PRO A 62 1.24 0.94 10.60
CA PRO A 62 0.24 0.30 11.44
C PRO A 62 -1.12 0.24 10.73
N ASP A 63 -1.98 -0.67 11.16
CA ASP A 63 -3.40 -0.63 10.78
C ASP A 63 -4.00 0.76 11.07
N ARG A 64 -4.93 1.19 10.21
CA ARG A 64 -5.61 2.50 10.29
C ARG A 64 -4.70 3.71 10.07
N ALA A 65 -3.50 3.51 9.51
CA ALA A 65 -2.63 4.62 9.08
C ALA A 65 -3.12 5.35 7.82
N PHE A 66 -4.00 4.70 7.06
CA PHE A 66 -4.43 5.16 5.75
C PHE A 66 -5.95 5.17 5.64
N HIS A 67 -6.45 6.05 4.77
CA HIS A 67 -7.80 6.04 4.24
C HIS A 67 -7.75 5.66 2.76
N ILE A 68 -8.60 4.72 2.31
CA ILE A 68 -8.70 4.34 0.89
C ILE A 68 -9.58 5.37 0.17
N VAL A 69 -9.04 6.04 -0.85
CA VAL A 69 -9.79 7.03 -1.65
C VAL A 69 -10.28 6.49 -2.99
N GLY A 70 -9.88 5.27 -3.34
CA GLY A 70 -10.30 4.58 -4.55
C GLY A 70 -9.33 3.46 -4.91
N ASN A 71 -9.63 2.78 -6.02
CA ASN A 71 -8.75 1.77 -6.58
C ASN A 71 -8.47 2.12 -8.05
N ALA A 72 -7.20 2.08 -8.44
CA ALA A 72 -6.72 2.44 -9.77
C ALA A 72 -6.83 1.30 -10.79
N ASP A 73 -7.40 0.14 -10.42
CA ASP A 73 -7.73 -0.91 -11.38
C ASP A 73 -8.67 -0.37 -12.44
N THR A 74 -8.30 -0.65 -13.68
CA THR A 74 -9.17 -0.43 -14.83
C THR A 74 -9.44 -1.79 -15.46
N SER A 75 -10.70 -2.13 -15.67
CA SER A 75 -11.04 -3.16 -16.65
C SER A 75 -10.97 -2.52 -18.05
N ILE A 76 -10.24 -3.15 -18.96
CA ILE A 76 -10.48 -2.92 -20.39
C ILE A 76 -11.84 -3.57 -20.66
N GLY A 77 -12.85 -2.75 -20.98
CA GLY A 77 -14.13 -3.21 -21.48
C GLY A 77 -14.02 -3.72 -22.92
#